data_AF-A0A950MEV2-F1
#
_entry.id   AF-A0A950MEV2-F1
#
_cell.length_a   1.000
_cell.length_b   1.000
_cell.length_c   1.000
_cell.angle_alpha   90.00
_cell.angle_beta   90.00
_cell.angle_gamma   90.00
#
_symmetry.space_group_name_H-M   'P 1'
#
loop_
_entity.id
_entity.type
_entity.pdbx_description
1 polymer ?
#
loop_
_entity_poly.entity_id
_entity_poly.type
_entity_poly.pdbx_seq_one_letter_code
_entity_poly.pdbx_strand_id
1 'polypeptide(L)' 'DAQLVRFLKSIRRDFLVVATKADKLSGNGRAKARSALIKGLEVNDLLLCSARSGVGLKDLWSAIHASADSATGAKVISL' A
#
# COMPACT_ATOMS: atom_id res chain seq x y z
N ASP A 1 12.77 -5.57 -3.34
CA ASP A 1 11.35 -5.24 -3.63
C ASP A 1 10.78 -6.01 -4.81
N ALA A 2 11.25 -5.81 -6.04
CA ALA A 2 10.69 -6.49 -7.23
C ALA A 2 10.70 -8.03 -7.14
N GLN A 3 11.76 -8.63 -6.60
CA GLN A 3 11.83 -10.09 -6.37
C GLN A 3 10.77 -10.57 -5.38
N LEU A 4 10.53 -9.83 -4.29
CA LEU A 4 9.50 -10.16 -3.30
C LEU A 4 8.10 -10.03 -3.91
N VAL A 5 7.83 -8.96 -4.65
CA VAL A 5 6.56 -8.77 -5.37
C VAL A 5 6.32 -9.92 -6.35
N ARG A 6 7.33 -10.31 -7.14
CA ARG A 6 7.25 -11.46 -8.06
C ARG A 6 6.97 -12.76 -7.32
N PHE A 7 7.66 -13.00 -6.20
CA PHE A 7 7.43 -14.17 -5.36
C PHE A 7 5.99 -14.22 -4.83
N LEU A 8 5.49 -13.14 -4.23
CA LEU A 8 4.13 -13.08 -3.69
C LEU A 8 3.07 -13.31 -4.79
N LYS A 9 3.26 -12.73 -5.97
CA LYS A 9 2.43 -13.00 -7.15
C LYS A 9 2.47 -14.48 -7.56
N SER A 10 3.66 -15.09 -7.59
CA SER A 10 3.83 -16.49 -8.02
C SER A 10 3.09 -17.50 -7.14
N ILE A 11 2.96 -17.19 -5.85
CA ILE A 11 2.22 -18.02 -4.89
C ILE A 11 0.76 -17.58 -4.71
N ARG A 12 0.28 -16.65 -5.55
CA ARG A 12 -1.08 -16.05 -5.49
C ARG A 12 -1.43 -15.51 -4.10
N ARG A 13 -0.45 -14.90 -3.42
CA ARG A 13 -0.69 -14.22 -2.16
C ARG A 13 -1.20 -12.82 -2.46
N ASP A 14 -2.32 -12.43 -1.86
CA ASP A 14 -2.76 -11.04 -1.90
C ASP A 14 -1.83 -10.16 -1.05
N PHE A 15 -1.45 -9.00 -1.59
CA PHE A 15 -0.59 -8.03 -0.92
C PHE A 15 -0.89 -6.61 -1.38
N LEU A 16 -0.54 -5.66 -0.50
CA LEU A 16 -0.54 -4.23 -0.78
C LEU A 16 0.91 -3.73 -0.72
N VAL A 17 1.34 -2.98 -1.74
CA VAL A 17 2.65 -2.31 -1.71
C VAL A 17 2.50 -0.96 -0.99
N VAL A 18 3.38 -0.71 -0.02
CA VAL A 18 3.43 0.55 0.73
C VAL A 18 4.82 1.15 0.61
N ALA A 19 4.92 2.27 -0.11
CA ALA A 19 6.14 3.03 -0.27
C ALA A 19 6.32 3.99 0.92
N THR A 20 7.20 3.61 1.84
CA THR A 20 7.44 4.33 3.09
C THR A 20 8.36 5.55 2.90
N LYS A 21 8.51 6.36 3.95
CA LYS A 21 9.36 7.57 3.99
C LYS A 21 8.95 8.66 2.99
N ALA A 22 7.65 8.76 2.69
CA ALA A 22 7.11 9.74 1.77
C ALA A 22 7.40 11.21 2.20
N ASP A 23 7.73 11.45 3.47
CA ASP A 23 8.17 12.76 3.99
C ASP A 23 9.50 13.24 3.39
N LYS A 24 10.29 12.35 2.79
CA LYS A 24 11.55 12.72 2.11
C LYS A 24 11.34 13.30 0.73
N LEU A 25 10.11 13.30 0.22
CA LEU A 25 9.77 13.72 -1.13
C LEU A 25 8.80 14.91 -1.10
N SER A 26 9.00 15.86 -2.01
CA SER A 26 8.03 16.93 -2.26
C SER A 26 6.70 16.35 -2.79
N GLY A 27 5.65 17.16 -2.90
CA GLY A 27 4.39 16.74 -3.53
C GLY A 27 4.60 16.15 -4.93
N ASN A 28 5.32 16.87 -5.79
CA ASN A 28 5.66 16.39 -7.14
C ASN A 28 6.59 15.16 -7.10
N GLY A 29 7.55 15.13 -6.16
CA GLY A 29 8.43 13.98 -5.95
C GLY A 29 7.66 12.71 -5.59
N ARG A 30 6.62 12.82 -4.77
CA ARG A 30 5.70 11.73 -4.41
C ARG A 30 4.95 11.20 -5.63
N ALA A 31 4.38 12.08 -6.46
CA ALA A 31 3.68 11.68 -7.68
C ALA A 31 4.62 10.93 -8.66
N LYS A 32 5.83 11.46 -8.88
CA LYS A 32 6.84 10.81 -9.74
C LYS A 32 7.28 9.45 -9.17
N ALA A 33 7.55 9.37 -7.87
CA ALA A 33 7.93 8.12 -7.21
C ALA A 33 6.83 7.07 -7.31
N ARG A 34 5.56 7.45 -7.08
CA ARG A 34 4.41 6.54 -7.23
C ARG A 34 4.34 5.97 -8.64
N SER A 35 4.41 6.82 -9.68
CA SER A 35 4.38 6.36 -11.07
C SER A 35 5.54 5.41 -11.41
N ALA A 36 6.76 5.76 -10.98
CA ALA A 36 7.94 4.93 -11.21
C ALA A 36 7.85 3.56 -10.52
N LEU A 37 7.35 3.52 -9.28
CA LEU A 37 7.21 2.28 -8.50
C LEU A 37 6.09 1.38 -9.02
N ILE A 38 4.93 1.95 -9.39
CA ILE A 38 3.82 1.21 -10.05
C ILE A 38 4.36 0.52 -11.30
N LYS A 39 5.06 1.26 -12.16
CA LYS A 39 5.66 0.71 -13.38
C LYS A 39 6.74 -0.32 -13.08
N GLY A 40 7.67 -0.02 -12.17
CA GLY A 40 8.84 -0.87 -11.90
C GLY A 40 8.54 -2.15 -11.13
N LEU A 41 7.47 -2.17 -10.33
CA LEU A 41 7.01 -3.36 -9.60
C LEU A 41 5.87 -4.09 -10.32
N GLU A 42 5.38 -3.53 -11.43
CA GLU A 42 4.26 -4.05 -12.22
C GLU A 42 3.01 -4.27 -11.36
N VAL A 43 2.74 -3.36 -10.42
CA VAL A 43 1.57 -3.42 -9.54
C VAL A 43 0.52 -2.42 -10.01
N ASN A 44 -0.75 -2.70 -9.75
CA ASN A 44 -1.84 -1.82 -10.17
C ASN A 44 -1.85 -0.51 -9.36
N ASP A 45 -1.54 -0.60 -8.07
CA ASP A 45 -1.47 0.54 -7.17
C ASP A 45 -0.51 0.27 -5.99
N LEU A 46 -0.15 1.35 -5.29
CA LEU A 46 0.57 1.37 -4.03
C LEU A 46 0.16 2.58 -3.20
N LEU A 47 0.31 2.46 -1.88
CA LEU A 47 0.16 3.59 -0.96
C LEU A 47 1.50 4.23 -0.65
N LEU A 48 1.53 5.57 -0.52
CA LEU A 48 2.67 6.30 0.01
C LEU A 48 2.41 6.59 1.49
N CYS A 49 3.37 6.31 2.37
CA CYS A 49 3.23 6.65 3.78
C CYS A 49 4.52 7.16 4.43
N SER A 50 4.36 7.83 5.57
CA SER A 50 5.46 8.14 6.49
C SER A 50 4.99 7.98 7.93
N ALA A 51 5.66 7.09 8.66
CA ALA A 51 5.49 6.98 10.10
C ALA A 51 5.95 8.25 10.85
N ARG A 52 6.86 9.04 10.24
CA ARG A 52 7.40 10.26 10.86
C ARG A 52 6.45 11.44 10.76
N SER A 53 5.89 11.69 9.58
CA SER A 53 5.03 12.86 9.33
C SER A 53 3.54 12.55 9.35
N GLY A 54 3.16 11.28 9.47
CA GLY A 54 1.76 10.84 9.44
C GLY A 54 1.13 10.76 8.04
N VAL A 55 1.84 11.20 6.99
CA VAL A 55 1.36 11.13 5.60
C VAL A 55 0.94 9.70 5.28
N GLY A 56 -0.28 9.52 4.74
CA GLY A 56 -0.80 8.24 4.27
C GLY A 56 -1.08 7.19 5.35
N LEU A 57 -0.88 7.48 6.64
CA LEU A 57 -1.16 6.50 7.70
C LEU A 57 -2.65 6.21 7.85
N LYS A 58 -3.51 7.22 7.67
CA LYS A 58 -4.98 7.01 7.68
C LYS A 58 -5.41 6.03 6.60
N ASP A 59 -4.92 6.22 5.38
CA ASP A 59 -5.26 5.36 4.23
C ASP A 59 -4.69 3.95 4.43
N LEU A 60 -3.47 3.84 4.98
CA LEU A 60 -2.85 2.56 5.31
C LEU A 60 -3.66 1.78 6.37
N TRP A 61 -4.06 2.43 7.46
CA TRP A 61 -4.89 1.79 8.48
C TRP A 61 -6.25 1.35 7.92
N SER A 62 -6.88 2.20 7.11
CA SER A 62 -8.13 1.84 6.43
C SER A 62 -7.98 0.59 5.56
N ALA A 63 -6.88 0.45 4.81
CA ALA A 63 -6.62 -0.71 3.97
C ALA A 63 -6.35 -1.98 4.81
N ILE A 64 -5.62 -1.85 5.92
CA ILE A 64 -5.36 -2.97 6.85
C ILE A 64 -6.67 -3.47 7.46
N HIS A 65 -7.51 -2.57 7.97
CA HIS A 65 -8.80 -2.94 8.57
C HIS A 65 -9.73 -3.58 7.54
N ALA A 66 -9.87 -2.99 6.35
CA ALA A 66 -10.67 -3.58 5.28
C ALA A 66 -10.21 -5.00 4.88
N SER A 67 -8.89 -5.24 4.86
CA SER A 67 -8.34 -6.57 4.60
C SER A 67 -8.62 -7.55 5.74
N ALA A 68 -8.55 -7.11 7.00
CA ALA A 68 -8.83 -7.94 8.17
C ALA A 68 -10.32 -8.32 8.25
N ASP A 69 -11.22 -7.37 7.98
CA ASP A 69 -12.66 -7.59 7.96
C ASP A 69 -13.03 -8.61 6.88
N SER A 70 -12.44 -8.46 5.68
CA SER A 70 -12.64 -9.39 4.56
C SER A 70 -12.13 -10.81 4.87
N ALA A 71 -11.05 -10.94 5.64
CA ALA A 71 -10.49 -12.23 6.04
C ALA A 71 -11.32 -12.94 7.13
N THR A 72 -12.05 -12.17 7.96
CA THR A 72 -12.78 -12.70 9.12
C THR A 72 -14.24 -13.07 8.79
N GLY A 73 -14.75 -12.68 7.61
CA GLY A 73 -16.16 -12.90 7.24
C GLY A 73 -17.17 -12.15 8.11
N ALA A 74 -16.70 -11.30 9.03
CA ALA A 74 -17.52 -10.51 9.91
C ALA A 74 -18.13 -9.35 9.12
N LYS A 75 -19.42 -9.48 8.78
CA LYS A 75 -20.22 -8.31 8.39
C LYS A 75 -20.27 -7.38 9.59
N VAL A 76 -19.61 -6.23 9.49
CA VAL A 76 -19.89 -5.10 10.38
C VAL A 76 -21.35 -4.70 10.13
N ILE A 77 -22.22 -5.06 11.06
CA ILE A 77 -23.59 -4.57 11.11
C ILE A 77 -23.48 -3.14 11.63
N SER A 78 -23.54 -2.14 10.75
CA SER A 78 -23.69 -0.75 11.17
C SER A 78 -25.11 -0.57 11.72
N LEU A 79 -25.22 -0.26 13.01
CA LEU A 79 -26.43 0.30 13.64
C LEU A 79 -26.50 1.80 13.37
#